data_AF-A0A3D2SYC2-F1
#
_entry.id   AF-A0A3D2SYC2-F1
#
_cell.length_a   1.000
_cell.length_b   1.000
_cell.length_c   1.000
_cell.angle_alpha   90.00
_cell.angle_beta   90.00
_cell.angle_gamma   90.00
#
_symmetry.space_group_name_H-M   'P 1'
#
loop_
_entity.id
_entity.type
_entity.pdbx_description
1 polymer ?
#
loop_
_entity_poly.entity_id
_entity_poly.type
_entity_poly.pdbx_seq_one_letter_code
_entity_poly.pdbx_strand_id
1 'polypeptide(L)'
;ASCGGDVTGPIDPGSDPNFTIVAHSDQGFTETNRKVEVFGVPIYAYATVEDVKLLHAANIMAQYLDNNEDGIVDNSTLLSALISNNAALYMWKQERQAGSINAQDLGADESIPAWHTNGHTGRFDAALEEIWHVITHSGFANAYPTALSEEAGTFLANAMDIARGG
;
A
#
# COMPACT_ATOMS: atom_id res chain seq x y z
N ALA A 1 16.61 -28.66 -8.00
CA ALA A 1 15.28 -29.23 -8.27
C ALA A 1 14.24 -28.22 -7.79
N SER A 2 13.24 -27.97 -8.63
CA SER A 2 12.22 -26.93 -8.52
C SER A 2 11.44 -26.96 -7.19
N CYS A 3 11.22 -25.77 -6.61
CA CYS A 3 10.05 -25.47 -5.76
C CYS A 3 9.65 -24.00 -5.95
N GLY A 4 9.50 -23.55 -7.20
CA GLY A 4 8.73 -22.34 -7.52
C GLY A 4 7.31 -22.80 -7.84
N GLY A 5 6.51 -23.05 -6.80
CA GLY A 5 5.12 -23.42 -6.99
C GLY A 5 4.34 -22.19 -7.42
N ASP A 6 4.06 -22.06 -8.72
CA ASP A 6 2.95 -21.22 -9.18
C ASP A 6 1.70 -21.76 -8.50
N VAL A 7 1.11 -20.97 -7.59
CA VAL A 7 -0.14 -21.33 -6.92
C VAL A 7 -1.27 -21.09 -7.91
N THR A 8 -1.45 -22.00 -8.85
CA THR A 8 -2.48 -21.94 -9.91
C THR A 8 -3.84 -22.47 -9.44
N GLY A 9 -4.17 -22.28 -8.17
CA GLY A 9 -5.47 -22.65 -7.59
C GLY A 9 -6.47 -21.50 -7.64
N PRO A 10 -7.77 -21.77 -7.39
CA PRO A 10 -8.74 -20.70 -7.14
C PRO A 10 -8.25 -19.81 -5.98
N ILE A 11 -8.35 -18.49 -6.16
CA ILE A 11 -8.02 -17.51 -5.11
C ILE A 11 -9.08 -17.58 -4.03
N ASP A 12 -8.66 -17.73 -2.78
CA ASP A 12 -9.54 -17.60 -1.62
C ASP A 12 -9.92 -16.12 -1.47
N PRO A 13 -11.22 -15.77 -1.49
CA PRO A 13 -11.65 -14.38 -1.29
C PRO A 13 -11.29 -13.82 0.09
N GLY A 14 -10.95 -14.68 1.06
CA GLY A 14 -10.76 -14.31 2.45
C GLY A 14 -12.09 -14.13 3.19
N SER A 15 -12.00 -13.75 4.46
CA SER A 15 -13.16 -13.59 5.35
C SER A 15 -13.21 -12.22 6.02
N ASP A 16 -12.51 -11.22 5.45
CA ASP A 16 -12.54 -9.85 5.95
C ASP A 16 -13.90 -9.20 5.65
N PRO A 17 -14.46 -8.41 6.57
CA PRO A 17 -15.78 -7.80 6.39
C PRO A 17 -15.79 -6.67 5.35
N ASN A 18 -14.64 -6.05 5.08
CA ASN A 18 -14.53 -4.85 4.26
C ASN A 18 -14.01 -5.18 2.86
N PHE A 19 -13.11 -6.15 2.76
CA PHE A 19 -12.38 -6.45 1.53
C PHE A 19 -12.47 -7.90 1.09
N THR A 20 -12.45 -8.09 -0.23
CA THR A 20 -12.40 -9.41 -0.87
C THR A 20 -11.14 -9.49 -1.74
N ILE A 21 -10.40 -10.58 -1.59
CA ILE A 21 -9.25 -10.87 -2.45
C ILE A 21 -9.76 -11.43 -3.78
N VAL A 22 -9.28 -10.87 -4.89
CA VAL A 22 -9.68 -11.30 -6.23
C VAL A 22 -8.47 -11.65 -7.08
N ALA A 23 -8.64 -12.62 -7.98
CA ALA A 23 -7.66 -12.88 -9.03
C ALA A 23 -7.59 -11.67 -9.98
N HIS A 24 -6.43 -11.43 -10.60
CA HIS A 24 -6.26 -10.39 -11.62
C HIS A 24 -5.29 -10.85 -12.71
N SER A 25 -5.25 -10.07 -13.80
CA SER A 25 -4.30 -10.23 -14.89
C SER A 25 -3.84 -8.86 -15.40
N ASP A 26 -3.73 -7.91 -14.48
CA ASP A 26 -3.48 -6.50 -14.80
C ASP A 26 -2.07 -6.29 -15.37
N GLN A 27 -1.98 -5.49 -16.42
CA GLN A 27 -0.72 -5.18 -17.07
C GLN A 27 0.23 -4.47 -16.10
N GLY A 28 1.50 -4.86 -16.10
CA GLY A 28 2.52 -4.30 -15.18
C GLY A 28 2.59 -5.02 -13.83
N PHE A 29 1.61 -5.87 -13.50
CA PHE A 29 1.55 -6.63 -12.25
C PHE A 29 1.45 -8.14 -12.49
N THR A 30 1.90 -8.63 -13.65
CA THR A 30 1.76 -10.04 -14.03
C THR A 30 2.58 -11.01 -13.17
N GLU A 31 3.48 -10.50 -12.34
CA GLU A 31 4.23 -11.31 -11.36
C GLU A 31 3.42 -11.64 -10.10
N THR A 32 2.32 -10.90 -9.85
CA THR A 32 1.36 -11.17 -8.78
C THR A 32 0.15 -11.93 -9.33
N ASN A 33 -0.58 -12.62 -8.44
CA ASN A 33 -1.72 -13.46 -8.85
C ASN A 33 -3.07 -12.97 -8.32
N ARG A 34 -3.07 -12.09 -7.32
CA ARG A 34 -4.28 -11.58 -6.69
C ARG A 34 -4.08 -10.15 -6.19
N LYS A 35 -5.20 -9.48 -5.96
CA LYS A 35 -5.24 -8.11 -5.43
C LYS A 35 -6.44 -7.88 -4.54
N VAL A 36 -6.39 -6.78 -3.81
CA VAL A 36 -7.53 -6.12 -3.17
C VAL A 36 -7.62 -4.70 -3.73
N GLU A 37 -8.83 -4.18 -3.95
CA GLU A 37 -9.05 -2.81 -4.40
C GLU A 37 -9.55 -1.95 -3.23
N VAL A 38 -8.89 -0.82 -2.98
CA VAL A 38 -9.25 0.14 -1.92
C VAL A 38 -9.56 1.48 -2.56
N PHE A 39 -10.84 1.82 -2.70
CA PHE A 39 -11.31 3.06 -3.33
C PHE A 39 -10.71 3.34 -4.73
N GLY A 40 -10.42 2.29 -5.51
CA GLY A 40 -9.77 2.39 -6.82
C GLY A 40 -8.23 2.36 -6.81
N VAL A 41 -7.60 2.25 -5.63
CA VAL A 41 -6.16 2.02 -5.47
C VAL A 41 -5.92 0.52 -5.22
N PRO A 42 -5.30 -0.21 -6.16
CA PRO A 42 -5.06 -1.64 -5.99
C PRO A 42 -3.85 -1.95 -5.11
N ILE A 43 -3.99 -2.99 -4.29
CA ILE A 43 -2.89 -3.64 -3.57
C ILE A 43 -2.73 -5.05 -4.14
N TYR A 44 -1.61 -5.28 -4.83
CA TYR A 44 -1.28 -6.56 -5.45
C TYR A 44 -0.48 -7.45 -4.51
N ALA A 45 -0.52 -8.77 -4.68
CA ALA A 45 0.27 -9.69 -3.88
C ALA A 45 0.81 -10.86 -4.69
N TYR A 46 2.10 -11.16 -4.49
CA TYR A 46 2.66 -12.44 -4.93
C TYR A 46 1.95 -13.60 -4.24
N ALA A 47 1.86 -14.73 -4.92
CA ALA A 47 1.15 -15.93 -4.46
C ALA A 47 1.57 -16.42 -3.06
N THR A 48 2.80 -16.14 -2.64
CA THR A 48 3.38 -16.57 -1.36
C THR A 48 3.13 -15.62 -0.20
N VAL A 49 2.56 -14.44 -0.44
CA VAL A 49 2.14 -13.52 0.62
C VAL A 49 0.96 -14.14 1.36
N GLU A 50 0.89 -14.00 2.68
CA GLU A 50 -0.25 -14.48 3.46
C GLU A 50 -1.47 -13.56 3.29
N ASP A 51 -2.66 -14.12 3.05
CA ASP A 51 -3.89 -13.34 2.80
C ASP A 51 -4.25 -12.38 3.93
N VAL A 52 -4.02 -12.78 5.19
CA VAL A 52 -4.22 -11.91 6.37
C VAL A 52 -3.39 -10.62 6.28
N LYS A 53 -2.20 -10.67 5.67
CA LYS A 53 -1.33 -9.49 5.54
C LYS A 53 -1.76 -8.61 4.38
N LEU A 54 -2.24 -9.20 3.28
CA LEU A 54 -2.85 -8.45 2.18
C LEU A 54 -4.10 -7.70 2.66
N LEU A 55 -4.98 -8.37 3.39
CA LEU A 55 -6.18 -7.76 3.96
C LEU A 55 -5.84 -6.72 5.03
N HIS A 56 -4.81 -6.95 5.83
CA HIS A 56 -4.29 -5.96 6.78
C HIS A 56 -3.83 -4.68 6.08
N ALA A 57 -3.04 -4.80 5.01
CA ALA A 57 -2.61 -3.67 4.20
C ALA A 57 -3.79 -2.91 3.59
N ALA A 58 -4.81 -3.64 3.09
CA ALA A 58 -6.02 -3.02 2.54
C ALA A 58 -6.79 -2.21 3.60
N ASN A 59 -6.96 -2.76 4.80
CA ASN A 59 -7.62 -2.06 5.91
C ASN A 59 -6.83 -0.82 6.36
N ILE A 60 -5.49 -0.87 6.44
CA ILE A 60 -4.69 0.32 6.76
C ILE A 60 -4.87 1.41 5.70
N MET A 61 -4.82 1.04 4.41
CA MET A 61 -5.02 2.01 3.33
C MET A 61 -6.41 2.64 3.39
N ALA A 62 -7.44 1.83 3.69
CA ALA A 62 -8.80 2.33 3.86
C ALA A 62 -8.90 3.35 4.99
N GLN A 63 -8.32 3.03 6.16
CA GLN A 63 -8.30 3.91 7.35
C GLN A 63 -7.58 5.23 7.11
N TYR A 64 -6.53 5.25 6.27
CA TYR A 64 -5.88 6.51 5.92
C TYR A 64 -6.70 7.37 4.94
N LEU A 65 -7.52 6.76 4.09
CA LEU A 65 -8.30 7.47 3.07
C LEU A 65 -9.69 7.87 3.58
N ASP A 66 -10.30 7.04 4.42
CA ASP A 66 -11.62 7.18 5.03
C ASP A 66 -11.44 6.95 6.55
N ASN A 67 -11.02 7.99 7.25
CA ASN A 67 -10.63 7.91 8.66
C ASN A 67 -11.86 7.99 9.60
N ASN A 68 -13.03 8.37 9.08
CA ASN A 68 -14.28 8.35 9.86
C ASN A 68 -15.09 7.05 9.63
N GLU A 69 -14.62 6.17 8.74
CA GLU A 69 -15.21 4.87 8.38
C GLU A 69 -16.66 4.97 7.87
N ASP A 70 -17.03 6.07 7.23
CA ASP A 70 -18.39 6.26 6.68
C ASP A 70 -18.57 5.67 5.26
N GLY A 71 -17.49 5.13 4.69
CA GLY A 71 -17.42 4.55 3.36
C GLY A 71 -17.10 5.58 2.27
N ILE A 72 -16.83 6.84 2.64
CA ILE A 72 -16.51 7.94 1.72
C ILE A 72 -15.12 8.48 2.05
N VAL A 73 -14.25 8.49 1.03
CA VAL A 73 -12.90 9.06 1.17
C VAL A 73 -12.97 10.54 1.57
N ASP A 74 -12.28 10.88 2.66
CA ASP A 74 -12.32 12.20 3.30
C ASP A 74 -11.77 13.31 2.39
N ASN A 75 -10.78 12.98 1.56
CA ASN A 75 -10.15 13.91 0.63
C ASN A 75 -10.28 13.43 -0.83
N SER A 76 -11.34 13.87 -1.50
CA SER A 76 -11.59 13.53 -2.91
C SER A 76 -10.52 14.03 -3.88
N THR A 77 -9.83 15.14 -3.58
CA THR A 77 -8.70 15.65 -4.39
C THR A 77 -7.51 14.72 -4.30
N LEU A 78 -7.19 14.26 -3.09
CA LEU A 78 -6.17 13.23 -2.85
C LEU A 78 -6.48 11.95 -3.61
N LEU A 79 -7.73 11.45 -3.51
CA LEU A 79 -8.15 10.24 -4.22
C LEU A 79 -7.99 10.39 -5.74
N SER A 80 -8.41 11.53 -6.29
CA SER A 80 -8.28 11.81 -7.72
C SER A 80 -6.81 11.82 -8.15
N ALA A 81 -5.91 12.36 -7.31
CA ALA A 81 -4.47 12.32 -7.56
C ALA A 81 -3.93 10.88 -7.54
N LEU A 82 -4.31 10.06 -6.57
CA LEU A 82 -3.90 8.65 -6.49
C LEU A 82 -4.32 7.87 -7.75
N ILE A 83 -5.58 8.00 -8.15
CA ILE A 83 -6.12 7.30 -9.34
C ILE A 83 -5.43 7.79 -10.61
N SER A 84 -5.28 9.11 -10.80
CA SER A 84 -4.68 9.68 -12.01
C SER A 84 -3.19 9.36 -12.17
N ASN A 85 -2.48 9.13 -11.06
CA ASN A 85 -1.08 8.70 -11.07
C ASN A 85 -0.92 7.17 -11.13
N ASN A 86 -2.00 6.41 -11.28
CA ASN A 86 -1.99 4.94 -11.24
C ASN A 86 -1.30 4.41 -9.96
N ALA A 87 -1.57 5.06 -8.82
CA ALA A 87 -1.02 4.64 -7.54
C ALA A 87 -1.38 3.19 -7.26
N ALA A 88 -0.40 2.42 -6.79
CA ALA A 88 -0.56 1.02 -6.43
C ALA A 88 0.47 0.63 -5.38
N LEU A 89 0.14 -0.40 -4.61
CA LEU A 89 1.07 -1.12 -3.73
C LEU A 89 1.21 -2.55 -4.25
N TYR A 90 2.36 -3.18 -4.08
CA TYR A 90 2.48 -4.63 -4.21
C TYR A 90 3.22 -5.25 -3.04
N MET A 91 2.75 -6.41 -2.61
CA MET A 91 3.31 -7.16 -1.50
C MET A 91 4.11 -8.35 -2.00
N TRP A 92 5.27 -8.58 -1.39
CA TRP A 92 6.17 -9.68 -1.72
C TRP A 92 6.58 -10.48 -0.48
N LYS A 93 7.12 -11.69 -0.68
CA LYS A 93 7.56 -12.58 0.42
C LYS A 93 9.07 -12.80 0.44
N GLN A 94 9.71 -12.76 -0.73
CA GLN A 94 11.14 -12.97 -0.89
C GLN A 94 11.80 -11.65 -1.26
N GLU A 95 12.87 -11.25 -0.58
CA GLU A 95 13.56 -9.97 -0.82
C GLU A 95 13.98 -9.76 -2.28
N ARG A 96 14.26 -10.83 -3.03
CA ARG A 96 14.56 -10.74 -4.47
C ARG A 96 13.42 -10.19 -5.34
N GLN A 97 12.21 -10.10 -4.79
CA GLN A 97 11.01 -9.55 -5.43
C GLN A 97 10.84 -8.07 -5.09
N ALA A 98 11.56 -7.54 -4.10
CA ALA A 98 11.55 -6.11 -3.80
C ALA A 98 12.09 -5.31 -4.99
N GLY A 99 11.43 -4.20 -5.32
CA GLY A 99 11.73 -3.37 -6.49
C GLY A 99 11.51 -4.02 -7.87
N SER A 100 10.87 -5.20 -7.96
CA SER A 100 10.63 -5.89 -9.24
C SER A 100 9.50 -5.27 -10.07
N ILE A 101 8.52 -4.67 -9.39
CA ILE A 101 7.37 -4.00 -10.00
C ILE A 101 7.51 -2.49 -9.77
N ASN A 102 7.18 -1.70 -10.79
CA ASN A 102 7.20 -0.23 -10.72
C ASN A 102 5.97 0.32 -9.95
N ALA A 103 5.96 0.06 -8.65
CA ALA A 103 4.98 0.53 -7.68
C ALA A 103 5.64 0.52 -6.28
N GLN A 104 4.97 1.07 -5.27
CA GLN A 104 5.46 0.95 -3.89
C GLN A 104 5.42 -0.51 -3.46
N ASP A 105 6.48 -0.99 -2.80
CA ASP A 105 6.59 -2.37 -2.35
C ASP A 105 6.42 -2.51 -0.84
N LEU A 106 5.92 -3.67 -0.40
CA LEU A 106 5.74 -3.98 1.02
C LEU A 106 6.12 -5.44 1.30
N GLY A 107 7.13 -5.63 2.14
CA GLY A 107 7.54 -6.95 2.59
C GLY A 107 6.49 -7.59 3.50
N ALA A 108 6.04 -8.79 3.15
CA ALA A 108 5.05 -9.51 3.95
C ALA A 108 5.54 -9.76 5.38
N ASP A 109 6.82 -10.10 5.60
CA ASP A 109 7.35 -10.36 6.95
C ASP A 109 7.65 -9.09 7.76
N GLU A 110 7.37 -7.93 7.18
CA GLU A 110 7.44 -6.61 7.80
C GLU A 110 6.04 -6.06 8.09
N SER A 111 5.00 -6.70 7.54
CA SER A 111 3.60 -6.47 7.89
C SER A 111 3.22 -7.29 9.13
N ILE A 112 2.99 -6.61 10.26
CA ILE A 112 2.80 -7.23 11.58
C ILE A 112 1.42 -6.84 12.15
N PRO A 113 0.31 -7.47 11.69
CA PRO A 113 -1.03 -7.18 12.21
C PRO A 113 -1.15 -7.28 13.73
N ALA A 114 -0.40 -8.20 14.35
CA ALA A 114 -0.39 -8.40 15.80
C ALA A 114 0.16 -7.19 16.58
N TRP A 115 0.97 -6.32 15.95
CA TRP A 115 1.56 -5.14 16.59
C TRP A 115 0.48 -4.19 17.15
N HIS A 116 -0.68 -4.11 16.49
CA HIS A 116 -1.83 -3.29 16.89
C HIS A 116 -2.61 -3.84 18.10
N THR A 117 -2.33 -5.08 18.50
CA THR A 117 -3.03 -5.76 19.60
C THR A 117 -2.09 -6.16 20.74
N ASN A 118 -0.77 -6.13 20.53
CA ASN A 118 0.23 -6.55 21.50
C ASN A 118 0.81 -5.40 22.35
N GLY A 119 0.13 -4.25 22.35
CA GLY A 119 0.61 -3.03 23.02
C GLY A 119 1.77 -2.35 22.30
N HIS A 120 1.88 -2.51 20.97
CA HIS A 120 2.91 -1.88 20.13
C HIS A 120 4.35 -2.28 20.51
N THR A 121 4.55 -3.54 20.89
CA THR A 121 5.86 -4.06 21.31
C THR A 121 6.47 -4.96 20.23
N GLY A 122 7.81 -5.02 20.20
CA GLY A 122 8.55 -5.83 19.23
C GLY A 122 8.82 -5.09 17.91
N ARG A 123 8.87 -5.84 16.81
CA ARG A 123 9.09 -5.27 15.46
C ARG A 123 7.88 -4.39 15.08
N PHE A 124 8.18 -3.17 14.61
CA PHE A 124 7.20 -2.24 14.07
C PHE A 124 6.49 -2.83 12.84
N ASP A 125 5.22 -2.48 12.66
CA ASP A 125 4.44 -2.83 11.48
C ASP A 125 4.74 -1.86 10.33
N ALA A 126 5.62 -2.27 9.41
CA ALA A 126 6.06 -1.45 8.29
C ALA A 126 4.91 -1.14 7.31
N ALA A 127 3.80 -1.89 7.34
CA ALA A 127 2.64 -1.60 6.50
C ALA A 127 2.11 -0.17 6.70
N LEU A 128 2.20 0.38 7.92
CA LEU A 128 1.85 1.77 8.20
C LEU A 128 2.68 2.77 7.37
N GLU A 129 3.99 2.53 7.26
CA GLU A 129 4.90 3.41 6.53
C GLU A 129 4.79 3.24 5.01
N GLU A 130 4.79 2.00 4.52
CA GLU A 130 4.77 1.76 3.07
C GLU A 130 3.45 2.21 2.42
N ILE A 131 2.34 2.05 3.13
CA ILE A 131 1.04 2.59 2.65
C ILE A 131 1.04 4.11 2.73
N TRP A 132 1.66 4.68 3.76
CA TRP A 132 1.79 6.13 3.88
C TRP A 132 2.60 6.71 2.71
N HIS A 133 3.67 6.04 2.27
CA HIS A 133 4.44 6.43 1.08
C HIS A 133 3.56 6.49 -0.18
N VAL A 134 2.65 5.53 -0.40
CA VAL A 134 1.69 5.60 -1.53
C VAL A 134 0.86 6.89 -1.44
N ILE A 135 0.30 7.15 -0.27
CA ILE A 135 -0.62 8.27 -0.02
C ILE A 135 0.07 9.62 -0.15
N THR A 136 1.30 9.75 0.36
CA THR A 136 2.05 11.01 0.28
C THR A 136 2.66 11.23 -1.08
N HIS A 137 3.40 10.26 -1.60
CA HIS A 137 4.19 10.40 -2.83
C HIS A 137 3.30 10.42 -4.07
N SER A 138 2.38 9.45 -4.19
CA SER A 138 1.49 9.38 -5.36
C SER A 138 0.23 10.24 -5.19
N GLY A 139 -0.18 10.50 -3.95
CA GLY A 139 -1.37 11.27 -3.64
C GLY A 139 -1.08 12.74 -3.34
N PHE A 140 -0.70 13.07 -2.10
CA PHE A 140 -0.58 14.46 -1.63
C PHE A 140 0.39 15.31 -2.46
N ALA A 141 1.54 14.75 -2.85
CA ALA A 141 2.52 15.46 -3.67
C ALA A 141 1.95 15.91 -5.02
N ASN A 142 1.03 15.13 -5.60
CA ASN A 142 0.38 15.44 -6.86
C ASN A 142 -0.92 16.25 -6.70
N ALA A 143 -1.65 16.05 -5.60
CA ALA A 143 -2.85 16.81 -5.27
C ALA A 143 -2.54 18.26 -4.89
N TYR A 144 -1.42 18.50 -4.22
CA TYR A 144 -1.01 19.81 -3.69
C TYR A 144 0.46 20.11 -4.02
N PRO A 145 0.84 20.22 -5.30
CA PRO A 145 2.24 20.23 -5.71
C PRO A 145 3.06 21.43 -5.23
N THR A 146 2.42 22.55 -4.86
CA THR A 146 3.12 23.70 -4.28
C THR A 146 3.34 23.56 -2.77
N ALA A 147 2.51 22.75 -2.10
CA ALA A 147 2.50 22.63 -0.65
C ALA A 147 3.16 21.35 -0.15
N LEU A 148 2.81 20.19 -0.73
CA LEU A 148 3.11 18.86 -0.22
C LEU A 148 3.95 18.01 -1.17
N SER A 149 4.40 18.55 -2.30
CA SER A 149 5.41 17.87 -3.12
C SER A 149 6.77 17.84 -2.43
N GLU A 150 7.57 16.83 -2.77
CA GLU A 150 8.93 16.59 -2.29
C GLU A 150 9.98 17.45 -3.01
N GLU A 151 9.56 18.22 -4.02
CA GLU A 151 10.44 19.12 -4.76
C GLU A 151 10.95 20.31 -3.93
N ALA A 152 12.17 20.76 -4.22
CA ALA A 152 12.75 21.92 -3.55
C ALA A 152 11.89 23.18 -3.78
N GLY A 153 11.69 23.97 -2.72
CA GLY A 153 10.92 25.22 -2.76
C GLY A 153 9.43 25.06 -2.45
N THR A 154 8.92 23.84 -2.26
CA THR A 154 7.57 23.61 -1.74
C THR A 154 7.45 24.00 -0.27
N PHE A 155 6.23 24.20 0.23
CA PHE A 155 6.04 24.52 1.65
C PHE A 155 6.57 23.40 2.55
N LEU A 156 6.37 22.13 2.18
CA LEU A 156 6.89 20.97 2.89
C LEU A 156 8.42 20.97 2.91
N ALA A 157 9.09 21.05 1.76
CA ALA A 157 10.55 21.02 1.69
C ALA A 157 11.19 22.17 2.46
N ASN A 158 10.65 23.39 2.32
CA ASN A 158 11.13 24.56 3.06
C ASN A 158 10.95 24.39 4.58
N ALA A 159 9.83 23.81 5.03
CA ALA A 159 9.59 23.55 6.45
C ALA A 159 10.57 22.50 7.00
N MET A 160 10.84 21.45 6.22
CA MET A 160 11.82 20.41 6.56
C MET A 160 13.25 20.98 6.63
N ASP A 161 13.62 21.86 5.70
CA ASP A 161 14.90 22.57 5.70
C ASP A 161 15.08 23.42 6.95
N ILE A 162 14.07 24.20 7.32
CA ILE A 162 14.08 24.98 8.56
C ILE A 162 14.23 24.07 9.78
N ALA A 163 13.48 22.96 9.83
CA ALA A 163 13.53 22.01 10.94
C ALA A 163 14.91 21.35 11.12
N ARG A 164 15.67 21.15 10.03
CA ARG A 164 17.03 20.57 10.05
C ARG A 164 18.16 21.60 10.14
N GLY A 165 17.84 22.90 10.26
CA GLY A 165 18.82 23.96 10.52
C GLY A 165 19.19 24.85 9.33
N GLY A 166 18.47 24.76 8.21
CA GLY A 166 18.72 25.53 6.99
C GLY A 166 19.53 24.77 5.94
#